data_AF-A0A6L6PS34-F1
#
_entry.id   AF-A0A6L6PS34-F1
#
_cell.length_a   1.000
_cell.length_b   1.000
_cell.length_c   1.000
_cell.angle_alpha   90.00
_cell.angle_beta   90.00
_cell.angle_gamma   90.00
#
_symmetry.space_group_name_H-M   'P 1'
#
loop_
_entity.id
_entity.type
_entity.pdbx_description
1 polymer ?
#
loop_
_entity_poly.entity_id
_entity_poly.type
_entity_poly.pdbx_seq_one_letter_code
_entity_poly.pdbx_strand_id
1 'polypeptide(L)'
;MAISSSAAVGSGTLSQSSNIGIQDFLKILTSQLNNQDPLKPVDNQEFVAQIAQFATLEQSRQLNAKIDQLLNVQSSVQSVGMLGRTVDVNQNGFLVSGKVAALDVSSGTPLLTITTSTGFLNNIDLSQVVTIRP
;
A
#
# COMPACT_ATOMS: atom_id res chain seq x y z
N MET A 1 42.08 13.41 -13.32
CA MET A 1 42.04 12.00 -12.90
C MET A 1 41.61 11.98 -11.45
N ALA A 2 40.33 11.67 -11.19
CA ALA A 2 39.81 11.44 -9.85
C ALA A 2 38.73 10.36 -9.98
N ILE A 3 39.11 9.13 -9.63
CA ILE A 3 38.19 8.04 -9.39
C ILE A 3 37.79 8.12 -7.91
N SER A 4 36.56 8.55 -7.65
CA SER A 4 35.94 8.38 -6.33
C SER A 4 34.98 7.21 -6.40
N SER A 5 35.53 6.03 -6.16
CA SER A 5 34.78 4.84 -5.76
C SER A 5 34.12 5.10 -4.41
N SER A 6 32.81 4.89 -4.31
CA SER A 6 32.22 4.53 -3.02
C SER A 6 31.12 3.50 -3.22
N ALA A 7 31.21 2.47 -2.39
CA ALA A 7 30.64 1.15 -2.55
C ALA A 7 29.10 1.13 -2.53
N ALA A 8 28.57 0.13 -3.21
CA ALA A 8 27.22 -0.38 -3.05
C ALA A 8 26.93 -0.61 -1.56
N VAL A 9 26.01 0.19 -1.00
CA VAL A 9 25.40 -0.14 0.28
C VAL A 9 24.27 -1.11 -0.04
N GLY A 10 24.50 -2.39 0.29
CA GLY A 10 23.43 -3.36 0.32
C GLY A 10 22.38 -2.88 1.31
N SER A 11 21.18 -2.60 0.82
CA SER A 11 19.99 -2.43 1.65
C SER A 11 19.65 -3.76 2.30
N GLY A 12 20.41 -4.11 3.34
CA GLY A 12 20.05 -5.14 4.30
C GLY A 12 18.79 -4.68 5.00
N THR A 13 17.71 -5.40 4.75
CA THR A 13 16.38 -5.26 5.32
C THR A 13 16.44 -5.31 6.85
N LEU A 14 16.65 -4.16 7.49
CA LEU A 14 16.32 -3.95 8.90
C LEU A 14 14.86 -3.47 8.97
N SER A 15 13.95 -4.33 8.53
CA SER A 15 12.52 -4.21 8.76
C SER A 15 12.09 -5.30 9.75
N GLN A 16 12.82 -5.42 10.87
CA GLN A 16 12.45 -6.33 11.95
C GLN A 16 12.67 -5.65 13.29
N SER A 17 11.99 -4.54 13.48
CA SER A 17 11.80 -3.90 14.78
C SER A 17 10.52 -3.09 14.68
N SER A 18 9.65 -3.20 15.69
CA SER A 18 8.34 -2.52 15.82
C SER A 18 7.10 -3.31 15.41
N ASN A 19 7.01 -4.58 15.81
CA ASN A 19 5.69 -5.19 16.02
C ASN A 19 5.71 -5.99 17.33
N ILE A 20 5.95 -5.29 18.45
CA ILE A 20 5.54 -5.83 19.75
C ILE A 20 4.02 -5.80 19.73
N GLY A 21 3.41 -6.91 19.30
CA GLY A 21 1.96 -7.00 19.16
C GLY A 21 1.27 -7.22 20.50
N ILE A 22 -0.07 -7.12 20.50
CA ILE A 22 -0.93 -7.59 21.60
C ILE A 22 -0.54 -8.99 22.09
N GLN A 23 -0.05 -9.85 21.20
CA GLN A 23 0.36 -11.23 21.51
C GLN A 23 1.57 -11.28 22.45
N ASP A 24 2.57 -10.43 22.24
CA ASP A 24 3.74 -10.33 23.12
C ASP A 24 3.37 -9.65 24.44
N PHE A 25 2.40 -8.74 24.41
CA PHE A 25 1.85 -8.11 25.62
C PHE A 25 1.01 -9.08 26.46
N LEU A 26 0.10 -9.85 25.87
CA LEU A 26 -0.68 -10.89 26.57
C LEU A 26 0.24 -11.94 27.18
N LYS A 27 1.38 -12.23 26.53
CA LYS A 27 2.43 -13.11 27.06
C LYS A 27 3.13 -12.51 28.28
N ILE A 28 3.44 -11.21 28.24
CA ILE A 28 4.00 -10.48 29.39
C ILE A 28 2.98 -10.37 30.54
N LEU A 29 1.70 -10.09 30.24
CA LEU A 29 0.62 -9.98 31.22
C LEU A 29 0.35 -11.32 31.90
N THR A 30 0.34 -12.42 31.15
CA THR A 30 0.23 -13.80 31.68
C THR A 30 1.44 -14.17 32.54
N SER A 31 2.64 -13.70 32.16
CA SER A 31 3.88 -13.91 32.92
C SER A 31 3.88 -13.14 34.23
N GLN A 32 3.30 -11.93 34.28
CA GLN A 32 3.17 -11.13 35.50
C GLN A 32 2.07 -11.70 36.41
N LEU A 33 0.94 -12.15 35.87
CA LEU A 33 -0.13 -12.82 36.64
C LEU A 33 0.33 -14.09 37.37
N ASN A 34 1.31 -14.82 36.82
CA ASN A 34 1.91 -16.00 37.46
C ASN A 34 2.92 -15.66 38.58
N ASN A 35 3.35 -14.40 38.74
CA ASN A 35 4.47 -14.03 39.62
C ASN A 35 4.19 -12.83 40.57
N GLN A 36 2.94 -12.41 40.74
CA GLN A 36 2.63 -11.24 41.60
C GLN A 36 2.44 -11.65 43.07
N ASP A 37 3.38 -11.21 43.90
CA ASP A 37 3.22 -11.08 45.35
C ASP A 37 2.07 -10.09 45.64
N PRO A 38 1.05 -10.47 46.44
CA PRO A 38 -0.22 -9.74 46.63
C PRO A 38 -0.11 -8.32 47.25
N LEU A 39 1.09 -7.87 47.65
CA LEU A 39 1.26 -6.65 48.46
C LEU A 39 1.53 -5.34 47.69
N LYS A 40 1.61 -5.34 46.35
CA LYS A 40 1.69 -4.09 45.55
C LYS A 40 0.89 -4.14 44.24
N PRO A 41 -0.44 -3.92 44.31
CA PRO A 41 -1.28 -4.02 43.13
C PRO A 41 -1.48 -2.66 42.44
N VAL A 42 -0.45 -2.00 41.88
CA VAL A 42 -0.70 -0.85 40.98
C VAL A 42 0.53 -0.40 40.18
N ASP A 43 0.39 -0.44 38.85
CA ASP A 43 0.81 0.56 37.82
C ASP A 43 0.53 0.05 36.38
N ASN A 44 0.10 -1.22 36.24
CA ASN A 44 -0.07 -1.82 34.91
C ASN A 44 -1.33 -1.38 34.16
N GLN A 45 -2.36 -0.82 34.81
CA GLN A 45 -3.65 -0.54 34.17
C GLN A 45 -3.61 0.65 33.21
N GLU A 46 -2.90 1.73 33.54
CA GLU A 46 -2.81 2.91 32.67
C GLU A 46 -1.98 2.61 31.41
N PHE A 47 -0.92 1.82 31.56
CA PHE A 47 -0.15 1.29 30.44
C PHE A 47 -0.98 0.32 29.57
N VAL A 48 -1.78 -0.58 30.16
CA VAL A 48 -2.73 -1.45 29.43
C VAL A 48 -3.69 -0.60 28.58
N ALA A 49 -4.23 0.48 29.15
CA ALA A 49 -5.16 1.35 28.43
C ALA A 49 -4.50 2.04 27.22
N GLN A 50 -3.26 2.51 27.37
CA GLN A 50 -2.50 3.12 26.27
C GLN A 50 -2.14 2.09 25.17
N ILE A 51 -1.80 0.85 25.53
CA ILE A 51 -1.53 -0.22 24.57
C ILE A 51 -2.82 -0.65 23.85
N ALA A 52 -3.96 -0.73 24.54
CA ALA A 52 -5.25 -1.03 23.92
C ALA A 52 -5.63 0.05 22.87
N GLN A 53 -5.37 1.33 23.19
CA GLN A 53 -5.54 2.44 22.25
C GLN A 53 -4.58 2.31 21.05
N PHE A 54 -3.30 2.01 21.28
CA PHE A 54 -2.32 1.80 20.22
C PHE A 54 -2.67 0.61 19.33
N ALA A 55 -3.11 -0.50 19.91
CA ALA A 55 -3.55 -1.67 19.17
C ALA A 55 -4.78 -1.40 18.30
N THR A 56 -5.73 -0.60 18.80
CA THR A 56 -6.89 -0.18 18.01
C THR A 56 -6.46 0.68 16.82
N LEU A 57 -5.48 1.58 17.03
CA LEU A 57 -4.90 2.38 15.95
C LEU A 57 -4.16 1.52 14.93
N GLU A 58 -3.38 0.54 15.38
CA GLU A 58 -2.65 -0.37 14.51
C GLU A 58 -3.60 -1.28 13.72
N GLN A 59 -4.64 -1.81 14.36
CA GLN A 59 -5.73 -2.53 13.69
C GLN A 59 -6.37 -1.67 12.59
N SER A 60 -6.62 -0.38 12.87
CA SER A 60 -7.15 0.57 11.90
C SER A 60 -6.17 0.82 10.75
N ARG A 61 -4.88 1.00 11.03
CA ARG A 61 -3.84 1.11 9.99
C ARG A 61 -3.78 -0.14 9.11
N GLN A 62 -3.83 -1.33 9.70
CA GLN A 62 -3.83 -2.59 8.96
C GLN A 62 -5.09 -2.75 8.11
N LEU A 63 -6.24 -2.31 8.62
CA LEU A 63 -7.49 -2.31 7.86
C LEU A 63 -7.38 -1.36 6.65
N ASN A 64 -6.91 -0.14 6.85
CA ASN A 64 -6.69 0.82 5.76
C ASN A 64 -5.73 0.24 4.69
N ALA A 65 -4.61 -0.36 5.10
CA ALA A 65 -3.68 -0.99 4.17
C ALA A 65 -4.33 -2.13 3.36
N LYS A 66 -5.20 -2.93 3.97
CA LYS A 66 -5.97 -3.98 3.27
C LYS A 66 -7.01 -3.40 2.32
N ILE A 67 -7.66 -2.28 2.69
CA ILE A 67 -8.57 -1.56 1.78
C ILE A 67 -7.80 -1.05 0.56
N ASP A 68 -6.64 -0.43 0.76
CA ASP A 68 -5.81 0.06 -0.33
C ASP A 68 -5.40 -1.09 -1.28
N GLN A 69 -5.05 -2.26 -0.74
CA GLN A 69 -4.79 -3.45 -1.54
C GLN A 69 -6.01 -3.91 -2.33
N LEU A 70 -7.21 -3.91 -1.72
CA LEU A 70 -8.45 -4.26 -2.41
C LEU A 70 -8.78 -3.30 -3.54
N LEU A 71 -8.59 -1.99 -3.32
CA LEU A 71 -8.78 -0.97 -4.34
C LEU A 71 -7.81 -1.17 -5.51
N ASN A 72 -6.55 -1.51 -5.24
CA ASN A 72 -5.57 -1.83 -6.29
C ASN A 72 -5.98 -3.04 -7.13
N VAL A 73 -6.46 -4.12 -6.49
CA VAL A 73 -6.98 -5.30 -7.20
C VAL A 73 -8.19 -4.94 -8.05
N GLN A 74 -9.15 -4.18 -7.48
CA GLN A 74 -10.35 -3.76 -8.19
C GLN A 74 -10.03 -2.89 -9.41
N SER A 75 -9.11 -1.93 -9.26
CA SER A 75 -8.63 -1.10 -10.37
C SER A 75 -7.96 -1.95 -11.43
N SER A 76 -7.10 -2.90 -11.05
CA SER A 76 -6.43 -3.80 -11.98
C SER A 76 -7.41 -4.62 -12.82
N VAL A 77 -8.47 -5.16 -12.19
CA VAL A 77 -9.53 -5.90 -12.89
C VAL A 77 -10.24 -5.01 -13.92
N GLN A 78 -10.54 -3.75 -13.56
CA GLN A 78 -11.13 -2.81 -14.52
C GLN A 78 -10.19 -2.53 -15.69
N SER A 79 -8.90 -2.33 -15.43
CA SER A 79 -7.89 -2.07 -16.47
C SER A 79 -7.75 -3.24 -17.45
N VAL A 80 -7.81 -4.48 -16.96
CA VAL A 80 -7.78 -5.67 -17.83
C VAL A 80 -8.96 -5.67 -18.80
N GLY A 81 -10.15 -5.28 -18.35
CA GLY A 81 -11.34 -5.18 -19.22
C GLY A 81 -11.24 -4.08 -20.29
N MET A 82 -10.34 -3.11 -20.11
CA MET A 82 -10.08 -2.01 -21.03
C MET A 82 -9.02 -2.34 -22.07
N LEU A 83 -8.19 -3.37 -21.83
CA LEU A 83 -7.15 -3.78 -22.76
C LEU A 83 -7.74 -4.10 -24.13
N GLY A 84 -7.21 -3.48 -25.17
CA GLY A 84 -7.70 -3.63 -26.54
C GLY A 84 -8.95 -2.82 -26.88
N ARG A 85 -9.59 -2.13 -25.91
CA ARG A 85 -10.71 -1.22 -26.17
C ARG A 85 -10.23 0.19 -26.52
N THR A 86 -11.11 0.96 -27.15
CA THR A 86 -10.87 2.38 -27.43
C THR A 86 -11.35 3.21 -26.24
N VAL A 87 -10.47 4.00 -25.66
CA VAL A 87 -10.78 4.84 -24.50
C VAL A 87 -10.53 6.31 -24.84
N ASP A 88 -11.36 7.19 -24.28
CA ASP A 88 -11.12 8.62 -24.29
C ASP A 88 -10.50 9.01 -22.95
N VAL A 89 -9.29 9.56 -23.00
CA VAL A 89 -8.57 10.00 -21.81
C VAL A 89 -8.45 11.51 -21.79
N ASN A 90 -8.62 12.09 -20.61
CA ASN A 90 -8.42 13.51 -20.41
C ASN A 90 -6.95 13.76 -20.06
N GLN A 91 -6.23 14.36 -20.98
CA GLN A 91 -4.86 14.81 -20.77
C GLN A 91 -4.85 16.34 -20.76
N ASN A 92 -4.57 16.93 -19.59
CA ASN A 92 -4.44 18.38 -19.42
C ASN A 92 -5.66 19.19 -19.92
N GLY A 93 -6.88 18.63 -19.82
CA GLY A 93 -8.12 19.27 -20.26
C GLY A 93 -8.54 18.93 -21.70
N PHE A 94 -7.70 18.22 -22.46
CA PHE A 94 -8.02 17.76 -23.81
C PHE A 94 -8.41 16.28 -23.80
N LEU A 95 -9.49 15.94 -24.50
CA LEU A 95 -9.89 14.55 -24.71
C LEU A 95 -9.04 13.97 -25.85
N VAL A 96 -8.29 12.93 -25.51
CA VAL A 96 -7.48 12.17 -26.47
C VAL A 96 -8.03 10.76 -26.56
N SER A 97 -8.41 10.34 -27.75
CA SER A 97 -8.90 8.99 -28.01
C SER A 97 -7.77 8.07 -28.45
N GLY A 98 -7.75 6.85 -27.93
CA GLY A 98 -6.82 5.83 -28.40
C GLY A 98 -7.17 4.42 -27.92
N LYS A 99 -6.50 3.43 -28.49
CA LYS A 99 -6.67 2.02 -28.13
C LYS A 99 -5.72 1.64 -27.00
N VAL A 100 -6.22 1.03 -25.94
CA VAL A 100 -5.36 0.51 -24.86
C VAL A 100 -4.52 -0.65 -25.41
N ALA A 101 -3.21 -0.47 -25.46
CA ALA A 101 -2.27 -1.42 -26.05
C ALA A 101 -1.57 -2.28 -24.99
N ALA A 102 -1.29 -1.72 -23.82
CA ALA A 102 -0.66 -2.45 -22.73
C ALA A 102 -1.16 -1.94 -21.37
N LEU A 103 -0.99 -2.81 -20.37
CA LEU A 103 -1.28 -2.57 -18.96
C LEU A 103 -0.05 -2.96 -18.15
N ASP A 104 0.45 -2.04 -17.33
CA ASP A 104 1.50 -2.29 -16.36
C ASP A 104 0.90 -2.24 -14.94
N VAL A 105 1.10 -3.31 -14.17
CA VAL A 105 0.61 -3.44 -12.79
C VAL A 105 1.78 -3.62 -11.81
N SER A 106 3.03 -3.46 -12.27
CA SER A 106 4.24 -3.71 -11.48
C SER A 106 4.39 -2.76 -10.29
N SER A 107 3.83 -1.55 -10.36
CA SER A 107 3.87 -0.55 -9.29
C SER A 107 2.76 -0.68 -8.24
N GLY A 108 1.86 -1.67 -8.37
CA GLY A 108 0.70 -1.85 -7.49
C GLY A 108 -0.51 -1.00 -7.89
N THR A 109 -0.31 0.15 -8.53
CA THR A 109 -1.35 0.88 -9.27
C THR A 109 -1.29 0.54 -10.77
N PRO A 110 -2.42 0.21 -11.41
CA PRO A 110 -2.44 -0.08 -12.84
C PRO A 110 -2.23 1.18 -13.70
N LEU A 111 -1.25 1.11 -14.59
CA LEU A 111 -0.89 2.15 -15.56
C LEU A 111 -1.19 1.65 -16.97
N LEU A 112 -1.89 2.46 -17.75
CA LEU A 112 -2.28 2.13 -19.12
C LEU A 112 -1.31 2.77 -20.12
N THR A 113 -1.00 2.01 -21.17
CA THR A 113 -0.39 2.53 -22.40
C THR A 113 -1.42 2.53 -23.51
N ILE A 114 -1.64 3.70 -24.09
CA ILE A 114 -2.66 3.95 -25.11
C ILE A 114 -1.97 4.28 -26.43
N THR A 115 -2.37 3.61 -27.51
CA THR A 115 -1.95 3.96 -28.88
C THR A 115 -2.98 4.91 -29.48
N THR A 116 -2.54 6.11 -29.82
CA THR A 116 -3.36 7.13 -30.51
C THR A 116 -2.96 7.21 -31.97
N SER A 117 -3.69 7.99 -32.78
CA SER A 117 -3.35 8.22 -34.19
C SER A 117 -2.02 8.97 -34.39
N THR A 118 -1.46 9.57 -33.33
CA THR A 118 -0.26 10.41 -33.38
C THR A 118 0.94 9.80 -32.65
N GLY A 119 0.77 8.68 -31.94
CA GLY A 119 1.83 8.02 -31.21
C GLY A 119 1.34 7.15 -30.04
N PHE A 120 2.20 6.97 -29.03
CA PHE A 120 1.90 6.22 -27.81
C PHE A 120 1.87 7.17 -26.60
N LEU A 121 0.84 7.03 -25.77
CA LEU A 121 0.72 7.68 -24.47
C LEU A 121 0.96 6.62 -23.40
N ASN A 122 1.99 6.82 -22.57
CA ASN A 122 2.34 5.94 -21.47
C ASN A 122 1.90 6.54 -20.13
N ASN A 123 1.82 5.69 -19.11
CA ASN A 123 1.55 6.09 -17.72
C ASN A 123 0.19 6.78 -17.52
N ILE A 124 -0.83 6.34 -18.25
CA ILE A 124 -2.19 6.86 -18.11
C ILE A 124 -2.90 6.14 -16.97
N ASP A 125 -3.42 6.90 -16.02
CA ASP A 125 -4.15 6.37 -14.87
C ASP A 125 -5.64 6.12 -15.23
N LEU A 126 -6.31 5.17 -14.55
CA LEU A 126 -7.75 4.94 -14.77
C LEU A 126 -8.59 6.18 -14.46
N SER A 127 -8.17 7.01 -13.51
CA SER A 127 -8.84 8.26 -13.16
C SER A 127 -8.90 9.26 -14.34
N GLN A 128 -8.00 9.12 -15.31
CA GLN A 128 -7.98 9.98 -16.50
C GLN A 128 -8.90 9.47 -17.60
N VAL A 129 -9.46 8.28 -17.48
CA VAL A 129 -10.34 7.69 -18.49
C VAL A 129 -11.76 8.21 -18.28
N VAL A 130 -12.28 8.88 -19.31
CA VAL A 130 -13.61 9.52 -19.27
C VAL A 130 -14.67 8.60 -19.87
N THR A 131 -14.37 7.96 -21.01
CA THR A 131 -15.31 7.02 -21.63
C THR A 131 -14.59 5.81 -22.22
N ILE A 132 -15.28 4.68 -22.24
CA ILE A 132 -14.81 3.41 -22.82
C ILE A 132 -15.76 3.05 -23.96
N ARG A 133 -15.23 2.94 -25.17
CA ARG A 133 -15.96 2.48 -26.36
C ARG A 133 -15.53 1.04 -26.71
N PRO A 134 -16.47 0.16 -27.09
CA PRO A 134 -16.16 -1.20 -27.52
C PRO A 134 -15.33 -1.22 -28.81
#